data_AF-M0CWI3-F1
#
_entry.id   AF-M0CWI3-F1
#
_cell.length_a   1.000
_cell.length_b   1.000
_cell.length_c   1.000
_cell.angle_alpha   90.00
_cell.angle_beta   90.00
_cell.angle_gamma   90.00
#
_symmetry.space_group_name_H-M   'P 1'
#
loop_
_entity.id
_entity.type
_entity.pdbx_description
1 polymer ?
#
loop_
_entity_poly.entity_id
_entity_poly.type
_entity_poly.pdbx_seq_one_letter_code
_entity_poly.pdbx_strand_id
1 'polypeptide(L)'
;MDEIPISPGLVGGAAGVVTFGMLAYVTILLFDRIAVGVLVGALSGVGIFYTVPYTIRRADESYVRDAHRNLARSFHPGAAGYALGGSGVVVLALLFVFESVLLPVAAALTLAMAEYVVLSRVLPRAGESSVEDDEGAWSSDDWDE
;
A
#
# COMPACT_ATOMS: atom_id res chain seq x y z
N MET A 1 9.16 31.84 -0.28
CA MET A 1 8.37 30.82 0.42
C MET A 1 9.10 29.52 0.17
N ASP A 2 9.73 28.95 1.18
CA ASP A 2 10.50 27.72 1.03
C ASP A 2 9.53 26.57 0.74
N GLU A 3 9.63 25.99 -0.46
CA GLU A 3 8.87 24.79 -0.82
C GLU A 3 9.41 23.63 0.02
N ILE A 4 8.68 23.29 1.08
CA ILE A 4 8.96 22.09 1.86
C ILE A 4 8.88 20.91 0.88
N PRO A 5 9.96 20.15 0.65
CA PRO A 5 9.91 19.02 -0.28
C PRO A 5 8.92 17.99 0.25
N ILE A 6 7.77 17.86 -0.42
CA ILE A 6 6.70 16.96 -0.02
C ILE A 6 7.13 15.53 -0.37
N SER A 7 7.63 14.80 0.63
CA SER A 7 8.01 13.41 0.43
C SER A 7 6.77 12.53 0.18
N PRO A 8 6.83 11.51 -0.71
CA PRO A 8 5.72 10.59 -0.95
C PRO A 8 5.23 9.88 0.32
N GLY A 9 6.14 9.65 1.27
CA GLY A 9 5.80 9.07 2.58
C GLY A 9 4.95 9.99 3.44
N LEU A 10 5.17 11.32 3.37
CA LEU A 10 4.35 12.29 4.07
C LEU A 10 2.92 12.33 3.51
N VAL A 11 2.79 12.31 2.17
CA VAL A 11 1.48 12.26 1.49
C VAL A 11 0.74 10.97 1.84
N GLY A 12 1.43 9.83 1.76
CA GLY A 12 0.87 8.53 2.15
C GLY A 12 0.47 8.46 3.62
N GLY A 13 1.28 9.02 4.51
CA GLY A 13 0.99 9.15 5.94
C GLY A 13 -0.27 9.96 6.21
N ALA A 14 -0.34 11.17 5.66
CA ALA A 14 -1.50 12.04 5.82
C ALA A 14 -2.77 11.40 5.27
N ALA A 15 -2.71 10.85 4.05
CA ALA A 15 -3.83 10.15 3.43
C ALA A 15 -4.28 8.95 4.29
N GLY A 16 -3.35 8.15 4.78
CA GLY A 16 -3.66 6.99 5.62
C GLY A 16 -4.36 7.37 6.92
N VAL A 17 -3.93 8.44 7.60
CA VAL A 17 -4.58 8.94 8.83
C VAL A 17 -5.98 9.45 8.55
N VAL A 18 -6.17 10.20 7.45
CA VAL A 18 -7.49 10.70 7.06
C VAL A 18 -8.44 9.54 6.75
N THR A 19 -7.99 8.54 5.97
CA THR A 19 -8.79 7.36 5.65
C THR A 19 -9.12 6.54 6.90
N PHE A 20 -8.15 6.34 7.79
CA PHE A 20 -8.36 5.69 9.07
C PHE A 20 -9.48 6.38 9.85
N GLY A 21 -9.35 7.69 10.07
CA GLY A 21 -10.30 8.46 10.88
C GLY A 21 -11.69 8.46 10.27
N MET A 22 -11.79 8.67 8.95
CA MET A 22 -13.07 8.73 8.24
C MET A 22 -13.81 7.39 8.32
N LEU A 23 -13.14 6.28 7.98
CA LEU A 23 -13.81 4.98 7.95
C LEU A 23 -14.06 4.42 9.37
N ALA A 24 -13.16 4.67 10.31
CA ALA A 24 -13.43 4.33 11.72
C ALA A 24 -14.65 5.08 12.23
N TYR A 25 -14.73 6.39 12.00
CA TYR A 25 -15.86 7.21 12.41
C TYR A 25 -17.18 6.73 11.79
N VAL A 26 -17.21 6.52 10.47
CA VAL A 26 -18.41 6.03 9.76
C VAL A 26 -18.86 4.67 10.28
N THR A 27 -17.93 3.75 10.52
CA THR A 27 -18.26 2.41 11.04
C THR A 27 -18.84 2.49 12.45
N ILE A 28 -18.27 3.34 13.32
CA ILE A 28 -18.78 3.56 14.67
C ILE A 28 -20.19 4.16 14.62
N LEU A 29 -20.39 5.16 13.76
CA LEU A 29 -21.68 5.83 13.60
C LEU A 29 -22.78 4.86 13.15
N LEU A 30 -22.47 3.92 12.27
CA LEU A 30 -23.45 2.99 11.68
C LEU A 30 -23.74 1.77 12.56
N PHE A 31 -22.75 1.25 13.27
CA PHE A 31 -22.84 -0.04 13.95
C PHE A 31 -22.66 0.02 15.46
N ASP A 32 -22.37 1.21 16.02
CA ASP A 32 -22.13 1.46 17.45
C ASP A 32 -21.05 0.53 18.07
N ARG A 33 -20.04 0.18 17.27
CA ARG A 33 -18.97 -0.76 17.66
C ARG A 33 -17.59 -0.16 17.43
N ILE A 34 -17.00 0.37 18.51
CA ILE A 34 -15.67 1.00 18.50
C ILE A 34 -14.59 0.06 17.97
N ALA A 35 -14.51 -1.17 18.47
CA ALA A 35 -13.49 -2.14 18.06
C ALA A 35 -13.54 -2.44 16.55
N VAL A 36 -14.75 -2.51 15.99
CA VAL A 36 -14.94 -2.78 14.56
C VAL A 36 -14.57 -1.57 13.72
N GLY A 37 -14.92 -0.36 14.16
CA GLY A 37 -14.50 0.85 13.47
C GLY A 37 -12.99 1.04 13.46
N VAL A 38 -12.31 0.79 14.58
CA VAL A 38 -10.84 0.82 14.64
C VAL A 38 -10.23 -0.19 13.66
N LEU A 39 -10.78 -1.41 13.56
CA LEU A 39 -10.31 -2.42 12.63
C LEU A 39 -10.50 -2.00 11.16
N VAL A 40 -11.69 -1.54 10.79
CA VAL A 40 -12.00 -1.07 9.42
C VAL A 40 -11.11 0.11 9.03
N GLY A 41 -10.98 1.09 9.93
CA GLY A 41 -10.10 2.24 9.76
C GLY A 41 -8.65 1.81 9.61
N ALA A 42 -8.16 0.88 10.45
CA ALA A 42 -6.79 0.39 10.41
C ALA A 42 -6.46 -0.32 9.09
N LEU A 43 -7.30 -1.27 8.67
CA LEU A 43 -7.11 -1.98 7.40
C LEU A 43 -7.03 -1.00 6.22
N SER A 44 -7.99 -0.08 6.15
CA SER A 44 -8.09 0.87 5.05
C SER A 44 -6.97 1.91 5.08
N GLY A 45 -6.68 2.47 6.26
CA GLY A 45 -5.63 3.49 6.46
C GLY A 45 -4.24 2.94 6.21
N VAL A 46 -3.93 1.72 6.67
CA VAL A 46 -2.67 1.03 6.36
C VAL A 46 -2.59 0.71 4.86
N GLY A 47 -3.70 0.31 4.24
CA GLY A 47 -3.78 0.12 2.80
C GLY A 47 -3.41 1.37 2.01
N ILE A 48 -3.99 2.51 2.37
CA ILE A 48 -3.68 3.82 1.75
C ILE A 48 -2.24 4.25 2.02
N PHE A 49 -1.74 4.03 3.24
CA PHE A 49 -0.36 4.33 3.61
C PHE A 49 0.66 3.62 2.71
N TYR A 50 0.37 2.40 2.25
CA TYR A 50 1.23 1.70 1.31
C TYR A 50 0.95 2.03 -0.16
N THR A 51 -0.33 2.20 -0.53
CA THR A 51 -0.73 2.40 -1.93
C THR A 51 -0.29 3.75 -2.46
N VAL A 52 -0.48 4.83 -1.70
CA VAL A 52 -0.17 6.20 -2.15
C VAL A 52 1.33 6.42 -2.45
N PRO A 53 2.27 6.08 -1.55
CA PRO A 53 3.69 6.25 -1.88
C PRO A 53 4.12 5.27 -2.99
N TYR A 54 3.49 4.10 -3.10
CA TYR A 54 3.75 3.16 -4.20
C TYR A 54 3.35 3.75 -5.55
N THR A 55 2.17 4.36 -5.68
CA THR A 55 1.71 4.95 -6.95
C THR A 55 2.54 6.16 -7.35
N ILE A 56 2.89 7.02 -6.39
CA ILE A 56 3.77 8.18 -6.65
C ILE A 56 5.13 7.71 -7.17
N ARG A 57 5.77 6.74 -6.50
CA ARG A 57 7.08 6.18 -6.92
C ARG A 57 7.03 5.44 -8.24
N ARG A 58 5.88 4.89 -8.62
CA ARG A 58 5.70 4.22 -9.92
C ARG A 58 5.51 5.23 -11.06
N ALA A 59 4.95 6.39 -10.77
CA ALA A 59 4.76 7.47 -11.74
C ALA A 59 6.04 8.27 -11.99
N ASP A 60 7.02 8.19 -11.09
CA ASP A 60 8.33 8.82 -11.23
C ASP A 60 9.31 7.89 -11.95
N GLU A 61 9.62 8.20 -13.21
CA GLU A 61 10.54 7.43 -14.07
C GLU A 61 11.99 7.47 -13.56
N SER A 62 12.36 8.51 -12.79
CA SER A 62 13.70 8.67 -12.23
C SER A 62 13.91 7.91 -10.91
N TYR A 63 12.86 7.26 -10.40
CA TYR A 63 12.90 6.56 -9.12
C TYR A 63 13.66 5.21 -9.23
N VAL A 64 14.93 5.23 -8.84
CA VAL A 64 15.72 3.99 -8.67
C VAL A 64 15.45 3.39 -7.28
N ARG A 65 14.98 2.14 -7.26
CA ARG A 65 14.80 1.41 -6.00
C ARG A 65 16.15 0.94 -5.48
N ASP A 66 16.49 1.35 -4.26
CA ASP A 66 17.66 0.83 -3.53
C ASP A 66 17.58 -0.71 -3.40
N ALA A 67 18.34 -1.43 -4.23
CA ALA A 67 18.44 -2.89 -4.24
C ALA A 67 19.11 -3.45 -2.95
N HIS A 68 19.78 -2.60 -2.18
CA HIS A 68 20.64 -2.97 -1.05
C HIS A 68 19.93 -3.17 0.30
N ARG A 69 18.61 -2.92 0.41
CA ARG A 69 17.84 -3.23 1.63
C ARG A 69 17.29 -4.66 1.57
N ASN A 70 18.09 -5.60 2.07
CA ASN A 70 17.82 -7.06 2.13
C ASN A 70 16.45 -7.48 2.73
N LEU A 71 15.75 -6.62 3.47
CA LEU A 71 14.38 -6.90 3.98
C LEU A 71 13.29 -6.78 2.89
N ALA A 72 13.58 -6.14 1.76
CA ALA A 72 12.61 -5.78 0.73
C ALA A 72 12.50 -6.78 -0.44
N ARG A 73 13.12 -7.97 -0.33
CA ARG A 73 13.11 -8.97 -1.42
C ARG A 73 11.77 -9.72 -1.53
N SER A 74 11.00 -9.81 -0.44
CA SER A 74 9.74 -10.59 -0.35
C SER A 74 8.46 -9.76 -0.19
N PHE A 75 8.54 -8.51 0.29
CA PHE A 75 7.35 -7.70 0.54
C PHE A 75 7.02 -6.78 -0.65
N HIS A 76 5.80 -6.89 -1.18
CA HIS A 76 5.33 -6.06 -2.29
C HIS A 76 4.40 -4.95 -1.76
N PRO A 77 4.90 -3.71 -1.54
CA PRO A 77 4.13 -2.66 -0.86
C PRO A 77 2.87 -2.27 -1.62
N GLY A 78 2.90 -2.23 -2.96
CA GLY A 78 1.70 -1.99 -3.77
C GLY A 78 0.59 -3.03 -3.54
N ALA A 79 0.91 -4.32 -3.70
CA ALA A 79 -0.01 -5.43 -3.45
C ALA A 79 -0.58 -5.43 -2.03
N ALA A 80 0.27 -5.18 -1.01
CA ALA A 80 -0.18 -5.07 0.38
C ALA A 80 -1.13 -3.88 0.57
N GLY A 81 -0.82 -2.74 -0.05
CA GLY A 81 -1.65 -1.55 0.01
C GLY A 81 -3.05 -1.77 -0.57
N TYR A 82 -3.14 -2.34 -1.78
CA TYR A 82 -4.41 -2.61 -2.43
C TYR A 82 -5.25 -3.64 -1.66
N ALA A 83 -4.64 -4.75 -1.24
CA ALA A 83 -5.34 -5.81 -0.51
C ALA A 83 -5.88 -5.32 0.84
N LEU A 84 -5.05 -4.62 1.62
CA LEU A 84 -5.47 -4.09 2.92
C LEU A 84 -6.52 -2.98 2.76
N GLY A 85 -6.31 -2.08 1.80
CA GLY A 85 -7.24 -0.99 1.48
C GLY A 85 -8.64 -1.50 1.14
N GLY A 86 -8.72 -2.48 0.23
CA GLY A 86 -9.98 -3.10 -0.17
C GLY A 86 -10.66 -3.86 0.97
N SER A 87 -9.88 -4.62 1.76
CA SER A 87 -10.42 -5.45 2.84
C SER A 87 -11.20 -4.66 3.90
N GLY A 88 -10.77 -3.46 4.28
CA GLY A 88 -11.50 -2.64 5.26
C GLY A 88 -12.87 -2.22 4.73
N VAL A 89 -12.95 -1.84 3.46
CA VAL A 89 -14.22 -1.53 2.78
C VAL A 89 -15.11 -2.77 2.68
N VAL A 90 -14.53 -3.94 2.41
CA VAL A 90 -15.27 -5.21 2.36
C VAL A 90 -15.84 -5.57 3.74
N VAL A 91 -15.06 -5.43 4.82
CA VAL A 91 -15.60 -5.60 6.19
C VAL A 91 -16.80 -4.70 6.39
N LEU A 92 -16.66 -3.41 6.08
CA LEU A 92 -17.74 -2.43 6.24
C LEU A 92 -18.99 -2.82 5.45
N ALA A 93 -18.83 -3.23 4.19
CA ALA A 93 -19.94 -3.66 3.33
C ALA A 93 -20.63 -4.91 3.88
N LEU A 94 -19.87 -5.91 4.33
CA LEU A 94 -20.41 -7.17 4.84
C LEU A 94 -21.12 -7.02 6.19
N LEU A 95 -20.78 -6.02 7.01
CA LEU A 95 -21.50 -5.72 8.25
C LEU A 95 -22.98 -5.32 8.01
N PHE A 96 -23.33 -4.82 6.83
CA PHE A 96 -24.73 -4.55 6.49
C PHE A 96 -25.53 -5.82 6.19
N VAL A 97 -24.86 -6.92 5.84
CA VAL A 97 -25.49 -8.18 5.43
C VAL A 97 -25.55 -9.16 6.58
N PHE A 98 -24.52 -9.19 7.43
CA PHE A 98 -24.37 -10.17 8.49
C PHE A 98 -24.61 -9.55 9.87
N GLU A 99 -25.41 -10.22 10.68
CA GLU A 99 -25.64 -9.85 12.08
C GLU A 99 -24.40 -10.12 12.98
N SER A 100 -23.58 -11.09 12.57
CA SER A 100 -22.34 -11.43 13.27
C SER A 100 -21.15 -10.68 12.68
N VAL A 101 -20.26 -10.16 13.53
CA VAL A 101 -19.06 -9.42 13.11
C VAL A 101 -17.94 -10.35 12.64
N LEU A 102 -17.85 -11.55 13.20
CA LEU A 102 -16.76 -12.48 12.93
C LEU A 102 -16.73 -12.93 11.47
N LEU A 103 -17.90 -13.17 10.85
CA LEU A 103 -18.00 -13.61 9.46
C LEU A 103 -17.50 -12.55 8.46
N PRO A 104 -17.97 -11.29 8.49
CA PRO A 104 -17.43 -10.18 7.70
C PRO A 104 -15.91 -10.04 7.80
N VAL A 105 -15.38 -10.06 9.02
CA VAL A 105 -13.95 -9.88 9.27
C VAL A 105 -13.15 -11.05 8.71
N ALA A 106 -13.57 -12.29 8.98
CA ALA A 106 -12.89 -13.46 8.45
C ALA A 106 -12.94 -13.52 6.91
N ALA A 107 -14.09 -13.20 6.30
CA ALA A 107 -14.25 -13.15 4.85
C ALA A 107 -13.37 -12.08 4.21
N ALA A 108 -13.31 -10.88 4.79
CA ALA A 108 -12.47 -9.81 4.27
C ALA A 108 -10.97 -10.11 4.41
N LEU A 109 -10.54 -10.70 5.53
CA LEU A 109 -9.13 -11.08 5.73
C LEU A 109 -8.69 -12.20 4.80
N THR A 110 -9.56 -13.19 4.57
CA THR A 110 -9.27 -14.28 3.62
C THR A 110 -9.20 -13.74 2.18
N LEU A 111 -10.09 -12.82 1.81
CA LEU A 111 -10.02 -12.12 0.53
C LEU A 111 -8.73 -11.29 0.41
N ALA A 112 -8.35 -10.53 1.44
CA ALA A 112 -7.12 -9.74 1.45
C ALA A 112 -5.87 -10.60 1.22
N MET A 113 -5.82 -11.78 1.87
CA MET A 113 -4.73 -12.73 1.67
C MET A 113 -4.67 -13.25 0.23
N ALA A 114 -5.82 -13.61 -0.34
CA ALA A 114 -5.90 -14.07 -1.72
C ALA A 114 -5.49 -12.96 -2.71
N GLU A 115 -5.99 -11.74 -2.52
CA GLU A 115 -5.63 -10.58 -3.33
C GLU A 115 -4.14 -10.27 -3.23
N TYR A 116 -3.55 -10.29 -2.03
CA TYR A 116 -2.12 -10.09 -1.86
C TYR A 116 -1.30 -11.13 -2.64
N VAL A 117 -1.67 -12.41 -2.57
CA VAL A 117 -0.98 -13.50 -3.26
C VAL A 117 -1.07 -13.37 -4.79
N VAL A 118 -2.18 -12.87 -5.31
CA VAL A 118 -2.36 -12.61 -6.75
C VAL A 118 -1.60 -11.35 -7.17
N LEU A 119 -1.83 -10.24 -6.48
CA LEU A 119 -1.25 -8.94 -6.82
C LEU A 119 0.27 -8.90 -6.64
N SER A 120 0.83 -9.63 -5.67
CA SER A 120 2.28 -9.75 -5.50
C SER A 120 2.99 -10.43 -6.67
N ARG A 121 2.26 -11.19 -7.51
CA ARG A 121 2.78 -11.80 -8.73
C ARG A 121 2.51 -10.97 -9.99
N VAL A 122 1.44 -10.20 -10.01
CA VAL A 122 0.99 -9.46 -11.21
C VAL A 122 1.54 -8.04 -11.23
N LEU A 123 1.69 -7.38 -10.09
CA LEU A 123 2.11 -5.99 -10.05
C LEU A 123 3.62 -5.85 -10.27
N PRO A 124 4.05 -4.89 -11.10
CA PRO A 124 5.45 -4.53 -11.20
C PRO A 124 5.91 -3.83 -9.92
N ARG A 125 7.16 -4.07 -9.55
CA ARG A 125 7.76 -3.42 -8.40
C ARG A 125 8.10 -1.98 -8.76
N ALA A 126 7.87 -1.04 -7.84
CA ALA A 126 8.27 0.35 -8.06
C ALA A 126 9.81 0.42 -8.25
N GLY A 127 10.28 1.03 -9.34
CA GLY A 127 11.70 1.18 -9.69
C GLY A 127 12.34 0.00 -10.44
N GLU A 128 11.56 -0.89 -11.07
CA GLU A 128 12.09 -2.03 -11.83
C GLU A 128 12.53 -1.66 -13.26
N SER A 129 11.99 -0.60 -13.86
CA SER A 129 12.33 -0.15 -15.22
C SER A 129 13.65 0.63 -15.34
N SER A 130 14.20 1.14 -14.23
CA SER A 130 15.43 1.95 -14.25
C SER A 130 16.72 1.11 -14.21
N VAL A 131 16.61 -0.22 -14.18
CA VAL A 131 17.77 -1.13 -14.14
C VAL A 131 18.16 -1.62 -15.54
N GLU A 132 17.25 -1.54 -16.53
CA GLU A 132 17.53 -1.98 -17.90
C GLU A 132 18.35 -0.98 -18.74
N ASP A 133 18.54 0.27 -18.29
CA ASP A 133 19.29 1.30 -19.03
C ASP A 133 20.75 1.49 -18.56
N ASP A 134 21.21 0.79 -17.52
CA ASP A 134 22.55 0.98 -16.94
C ASP A 134 23.55 -0.15 -17.34
N GLU A 135 23.29 -0.83 -18.46
CA GLU A 135 24.30 -1.71 -19.10
C GLU A 135 25.44 -0.91 -19.77
N GLY A 136 25.36 0.42 -19.81
CA GLY A 136 26.41 1.30 -20.34
C GLY A 136 27.50 1.69 -19.33
N ALA A 137 27.29 1.48 -18.02
CA ALA A 137 28.21 1.95 -16.98
C ALA A 137 29.45 1.06 -16.74
N TRP A 138 29.56 -0.08 -17.45
CA TRP A 138 30.60 -1.09 -17.25
C TRP A 138 31.49 -1.33 -18.49
N SER A 139 31.54 -0.44 -19.49
CA SER A 139 32.60 -0.51 -20.50
C SER A 139 33.90 0.08 -19.92
N SER A 140 34.62 -0.75 -19.18
CA SER A 140 35.96 -0.46 -18.64
C SER A 140 37.05 -0.53 -19.72
N ASP A 141 36.88 0.16 -20.86
CA ASP A 141 37.84 0.13 -21.99
C ASP A 141 38.68 1.40 -22.16
N ASP A 142 38.52 2.43 -21.32
CA ASP A 142 39.34 3.66 -21.39
C ASP A 142 40.42 3.74 -20.30
N TRP A 143 41.17 2.65 -20.12
CA TRP A 143 42.45 2.67 -19.40
C TRP A 143 43.53 2.10 -20.31
N ASP A 144 43.90 2.83 -21.36
CA ASP A 144 45.26 2.87 -21.92
C ASP A 144 45.26 3.69 -23.23
N GLU A 145 45.64 4.97 -23.15
CA GLU A 145 46.53 5.66 -24.11
C GLU A 145 47.04 7.00 -23.57
#